data_AF-A0A946N145-F1
#
_entry.id   AF-A0A946N145-F1
#
_cell.length_a   1.000
_cell.length_b   1.000
_cell.length_c   1.000
_cell.angle_alpha   90.00
_cell.angle_beta   90.00
_cell.angle_gamma   90.00
#
_symmetry.space_group_name_H-M   'P 1'
#
loop_
_entity.id
_entity.type
_entity.pdbx_description
1 polymer ?
#
loop_
_entity_poly.entity_id
_entity_poly.type
_entity_poly.pdbx_seq_one_letter_code
_entity_poly.pdbx_strand_id
1 'polypeptide(L)'
;MGFSQYIAHDPAPAKPAAAAHLTDESEVVSTDSNSEVDLANSEYYENRELSYFKFNLRVLEQAKDENHPLLERLMFLLIFSSNLDEFFEIRVSGLKKQLGFGRQRPGADGQYPEQTLKILHQQVRDALSEQYRILNDDLFPSLASEGIRFLARHEWNDALKDWTRDYFFNEVVPVVSPLGLDPAHPFPRLVNKSLNFILSLDGKDAFGRDSGLAIVPAPRSLPRLIKVPREILPDGDNFVFLSSVIHAYVEEFFPGMSVTECHQFRVTRNSDLEMSNV
;
A
#
# COMPACT_ATOMS: atom_id res chain seq x y z
N MET A 1 -51.32 -32.35 3.61
CA MET A 1 -52.28 -33.47 3.67
C MET A 1 -52.55 -33.89 2.23
N GLY A 2 -52.25 -35.14 1.87
CA GLY A 2 -52.42 -35.61 0.49
C GLY A 2 -51.57 -36.85 0.22
N PHE A 3 -51.93 -37.94 0.90
CA PHE A 3 -51.47 -39.29 0.59
C PHE A 3 -52.00 -39.72 -0.79
N SER A 4 -51.17 -40.39 -1.60
CA SER A 4 -51.67 -41.35 -2.58
C SER A 4 -50.85 -42.62 -2.48
N GLN A 5 -51.55 -43.64 -1.99
CA GLN A 5 -51.13 -45.03 -1.89
C GLN A 5 -51.09 -45.69 -3.27
N TYR A 6 -50.21 -46.66 -3.48
CA TYR A 6 -50.57 -47.89 -4.16
C TYR A 6 -49.89 -49.07 -3.46
N ILE A 7 -50.69 -50.07 -3.13
CA ILE A 7 -50.36 -51.29 -2.39
C ILE A 7 -50.44 -52.49 -3.35
N ALA A 8 -49.52 -53.43 -3.11
CA ALA A 8 -49.54 -54.88 -3.35
C ALA A 8 -49.52 -55.45 -4.79
N HIS A 9 -48.55 -56.33 -5.03
CA HIS A 9 -48.83 -57.77 -4.93
C HIS A 9 -47.55 -58.56 -4.67
N ASP A 10 -47.64 -59.43 -3.68
CA ASP A 10 -46.65 -60.45 -3.29
C ASP A 10 -47.24 -61.82 -3.64
N PRO A 11 -46.44 -62.79 -4.11
CA PRO A 11 -46.71 -64.18 -3.79
C PRO A 11 -45.49 -64.87 -3.16
N ALA A 12 -45.74 -65.50 -2.02
CA ALA A 12 -44.80 -66.33 -1.25
C ALA A 12 -44.63 -67.76 -1.85
N PRO A 13 -43.90 -68.70 -1.20
CA PRO A 13 -42.48 -68.97 -1.44
C PRO A 13 -42.23 -70.40 -1.98
N ALA A 14 -41.13 -70.61 -2.71
CA ALA A 14 -40.65 -71.95 -3.08
C ALA A 14 -39.35 -72.29 -2.32
N LYS A 15 -39.36 -73.44 -1.63
CA LYS A 15 -38.23 -74.05 -0.89
C LYS A 15 -37.31 -74.88 -1.82
N PRO A 16 -36.12 -75.34 -1.36
CA PRO A 16 -34.87 -75.18 -2.08
C PRO A 16 -34.45 -76.42 -2.88
N ALA A 17 -33.61 -76.23 -3.90
CA ALA A 17 -32.83 -77.28 -4.54
C ALA A 17 -31.34 -76.94 -4.47
N ALA A 18 -30.54 -77.92 -4.06
CA ALA A 18 -29.13 -77.79 -3.71
C ALA A 18 -28.19 -77.90 -4.93
N ALA A 19 -27.06 -77.21 -4.77
CA ALA A 19 -25.72 -77.47 -5.30
C ALA A 19 -25.46 -77.34 -6.82
N ALA A 20 -24.67 -76.31 -7.16
CA ALA A 20 -23.41 -76.47 -7.88
C ALA A 20 -22.50 -75.25 -7.63
N HIS A 21 -21.27 -75.53 -7.19
CA HIS A 21 -20.19 -74.57 -7.01
C HIS A 21 -19.88 -73.81 -8.30
N LEU A 22 -19.74 -72.48 -8.20
CA LEU A 22 -18.85 -71.65 -9.02
C LEU A 22 -18.39 -70.48 -8.14
N THR A 23 -17.08 -70.40 -7.99
CA THR A 23 -16.29 -69.39 -7.29
C THR A 23 -16.28 -68.07 -8.07
N ASP A 24 -16.44 -66.95 -7.37
CA ASP A 24 -15.72 -65.68 -7.66
C ASP A 24 -16.02 -64.73 -6.50
N GLU A 25 -15.08 -64.59 -5.57
CA GLU A 25 -14.08 -63.53 -5.51
C GLU A 25 -14.65 -62.19 -5.02
N SER A 26 -14.18 -61.87 -3.82
CA SER A 26 -14.26 -60.61 -3.09
C SER A 26 -14.00 -59.38 -3.97
N GLU A 27 -14.97 -58.46 -3.97
CA GLU A 27 -14.71 -57.04 -4.22
C GLU A 27 -13.83 -56.49 -3.09
N VAL A 28 -12.51 -56.62 -3.29
CA VAL A 28 -11.52 -55.79 -2.62
C VAL A 28 -11.66 -54.41 -3.25
N VAL A 29 -12.16 -53.44 -2.48
CA VAL A 29 -12.06 -52.01 -2.83
C VAL A 29 -10.57 -51.69 -2.95
N SER A 30 -10.07 -51.66 -4.18
CA SER A 30 -8.74 -51.18 -4.52
C SER A 30 -8.71 -49.68 -4.27
N THR A 31 -8.12 -49.27 -3.14
CA THR A 31 -7.52 -47.95 -3.02
C THR A 31 -6.39 -47.87 -4.05
N ASP A 32 -6.71 -47.42 -5.26
CA ASP A 32 -5.72 -46.99 -6.25
C ASP A 32 -5.07 -45.69 -5.76
N SER A 33 -4.09 -45.84 -4.88
CA SER A 33 -3.23 -44.78 -4.39
C SER A 33 -2.10 -44.50 -5.39
N ASN A 34 -2.43 -44.19 -6.64
CA ASN A 34 -1.44 -43.67 -7.60
C ASN A 34 -2.06 -42.93 -8.81
N SER A 35 -3.07 -42.08 -8.60
CA SER A 35 -3.41 -41.09 -9.64
C SER A 35 -2.27 -40.08 -9.72
N GLU A 36 -1.52 -40.07 -10.82
CA GLU A 36 -0.50 -39.04 -11.07
C GLU A 36 -1.12 -37.65 -10.92
N VAL A 37 -0.53 -36.81 -10.06
CA VAL A 37 -1.01 -35.45 -9.83
C VAL A 37 -0.83 -34.65 -11.11
N ASP A 38 -1.93 -34.13 -11.67
CA ASP A 38 -1.87 -33.22 -12.80
C ASP A 38 -1.33 -31.86 -12.36
N LEU A 39 -0.04 -31.62 -12.57
CA LEU A 39 0.64 -30.36 -12.28
C LEU A 39 0.18 -29.20 -13.19
N ALA A 40 -0.65 -29.44 -14.20
CA ALA A 40 -1.26 -28.39 -15.01
C ALA A 40 -2.59 -27.88 -14.42
N ASN A 41 -3.14 -28.54 -13.39
CA ASN A 41 -4.38 -28.12 -12.77
C ASN A 41 -4.18 -26.82 -11.96
N SER A 42 -4.82 -25.74 -12.41
CA SER A 42 -4.72 -24.42 -11.80
C SER A 42 -5.28 -24.35 -10.36
N GLU A 43 -6.16 -25.26 -9.97
CA GLU A 43 -6.75 -25.29 -8.62
C GLU A 43 -5.72 -25.61 -7.53
N TYR A 44 -4.56 -26.18 -7.91
CA TYR A 44 -3.48 -26.48 -6.96
C TYR A 44 -2.56 -25.29 -6.66
N TYR A 45 -2.74 -24.16 -7.35
CA TYR A 45 -1.84 -23.01 -7.26
C TYR A 45 -2.55 -21.78 -6.71
N GLU A 46 -1.89 -21.07 -5.79
CA GLU A 46 -2.28 -19.70 -5.44
C GLU A 46 -1.55 -18.70 -6.34
N ASN A 47 -2.23 -17.60 -6.66
CA ASN A 47 -1.58 -16.48 -7.34
C ASN A 47 -0.41 -15.95 -6.52
N ARG A 48 0.78 -15.92 -7.12
CA ARG A 48 2.00 -15.46 -6.47
C ARG A 48 1.89 -14.04 -5.90
N GLU A 49 1.29 -13.12 -6.66
CA GLU A 49 1.24 -11.70 -6.28
C GLU A 49 0.20 -11.45 -5.20
N LEU A 50 -0.94 -12.15 -5.25
CA LEU A 50 -1.91 -12.13 -4.16
C LEU A 50 -1.33 -12.76 -2.89
N SER A 51 -0.60 -13.87 -3.01
CA SER A 51 0.05 -14.53 -1.87
C SER A 51 1.11 -13.64 -1.22
N TYR A 52 1.92 -12.94 -2.03
CA TYR A 52 2.88 -11.95 -1.53
C TYR A 52 2.17 -10.77 -0.85
N PHE A 53 1.06 -10.28 -1.40
CA PHE A 53 0.29 -9.22 -0.75
C PHE A 53 -0.34 -9.68 0.57
N LYS A 54 -0.83 -10.93 0.66
CA LYS A 54 -1.28 -11.53 1.94
C LYS A 54 -0.17 -11.54 3.00
N PHE A 55 1.08 -11.78 2.60
CA PHE A 55 2.21 -11.63 3.52
C PHE A 55 2.35 -10.19 4.03
N ASN A 56 2.26 -9.18 3.16
CA ASN A 56 2.28 -7.78 3.58
C ASN A 56 1.12 -7.45 4.53
N LEU A 57 -0.08 -8.00 4.30
CA LEU A 57 -1.21 -7.84 5.22
C LEU A 57 -0.90 -8.42 6.60
N ARG A 58 -0.19 -9.55 6.70
CA ARG A 58 0.25 -10.09 8.00
C ARG A 58 1.23 -9.17 8.72
N VAL A 59 2.10 -8.48 7.98
CA VAL A 59 2.98 -7.45 8.55
C VAL A 59 2.18 -6.26 9.08
N LEU A 60 1.15 -5.82 8.34
CA LEU A 60 0.25 -4.76 8.80
C LEU A 60 -0.49 -5.17 10.09
N GLU A 61 -0.93 -6.41 10.20
CA GLU A 61 -1.58 -6.91 11.42
C GLU A 61 -0.65 -6.88 12.64
N GLN A 62 0.68 -6.99 12.47
CA GLN A 62 1.61 -6.84 13.60
C GLN A 62 1.60 -5.42 14.20
N ALA A 63 1.22 -4.39 13.44
CA ALA A 63 1.07 -3.03 13.98
C ALA A 63 -0.11 -2.91 14.96
N LYS A 64 -1.04 -3.87 14.97
CA LYS A 64 -2.22 -3.91 15.84
C LYS A 64 -2.03 -4.81 17.07
N ASP A 65 -0.99 -5.63 17.10
CA ASP A 65 -0.77 -6.56 18.20
C ASP A 65 -0.22 -5.82 19.43
N GLU A 66 -1.06 -5.66 20.44
CA GLU A 66 -0.76 -4.98 21.71
C GLU A 66 0.29 -5.72 22.56
N ASN A 67 0.65 -6.95 22.22
CA ASN A 67 1.78 -7.64 22.86
C ASN A 67 3.13 -7.07 22.43
N HIS A 68 3.19 -6.34 21.32
CA HIS A 68 4.39 -5.62 20.89
C HIS A 68 4.49 -4.26 21.60
N PRO A 69 5.71 -3.83 22.00
CA PRO A 69 5.93 -2.47 22.44
C PRO A 69 5.44 -1.45 21.40
N LEU A 70 4.96 -0.30 21.86
CA LEU A 70 4.30 0.70 21.01
C LEU A 70 5.17 1.17 19.82
N LEU A 71 6.47 1.37 20.05
CA LEU A 71 7.39 1.74 18.97
C LEU A 71 7.60 0.59 17.98
N GLU A 72 7.59 -0.67 18.41
CA GLU A 72 7.67 -1.82 17.50
C GLU A 72 6.42 -1.93 16.62
N ARG A 73 5.24 -1.63 17.17
CA ARG A 73 4.00 -1.54 16.39
C ARG A 73 4.09 -0.45 15.31
N LEU A 74 4.63 0.71 15.65
CA LEU A 74 4.93 1.77 14.67
C LEU A 74 5.94 1.28 13.62
N MET A 75 6.99 0.55 14.03
CA MET A 75 7.97 -0.01 13.10
C MET A 75 7.34 -0.99 12.11
N PHE A 76 6.44 -1.88 12.55
CA PHE A 76 5.71 -2.77 11.64
C PHE A 76 4.88 -2.00 10.60
N LEU A 77 4.25 -0.89 10.99
CA LEU A 77 3.53 -0.02 10.05
C LEU A 77 4.46 0.61 9.00
N LEU A 78 5.67 1.01 9.39
CA LEU A 78 6.69 1.55 8.49
C LEU A 78 7.28 0.46 7.57
N ILE A 79 7.46 -0.76 8.08
CA ILE A 79 7.88 -1.92 7.29
C ILE A 79 6.81 -2.24 6.25
N PHE A 80 5.53 -2.29 6.63
CA PHE A 80 4.43 -2.48 5.69
C PHE A 80 4.47 -1.44 4.55
N SER A 81 4.64 -0.15 4.90
CA SER A 81 4.75 0.93 3.90
C SER A 81 5.93 0.72 2.94
N SER A 82 7.06 0.28 3.46
CA SER A 82 8.28 0.02 2.66
C SER A 82 8.11 -1.20 1.75
N ASN A 83 7.51 -2.28 2.26
CA ASN A 83 7.19 -3.46 1.47
C ASN A 83 6.18 -3.14 0.37
N LEU A 84 5.22 -2.26 0.65
CA LEU A 84 4.24 -1.81 -0.33
C LEU A 84 4.92 -1.05 -1.48
N ASP A 85 5.88 -0.17 -1.17
CA ASP A 85 6.69 0.49 -2.20
C ASP A 85 7.37 -0.53 -3.11
N GLU A 86 8.12 -1.48 -2.55
CA GLU A 86 8.81 -2.52 -3.32
C GLU A 86 7.83 -3.36 -4.16
N PHE A 87 6.68 -3.73 -3.57
CA PHE A 87 5.64 -4.47 -4.26
C PHE A 87 5.13 -3.73 -5.51
N PHE A 88 4.96 -2.41 -5.43
CA PHE A 88 4.58 -1.60 -6.60
C PHE A 88 5.72 -1.46 -7.61
N GLU A 89 6.96 -1.26 -7.13
CA GLU A 89 8.14 -1.09 -7.97
C GLU A 89 8.44 -2.34 -8.81
N ILE A 90 8.21 -3.53 -8.24
CA ILE A 90 8.63 -4.82 -8.83
C ILE A 90 7.44 -5.64 -9.36
N ARG A 91 6.42 -5.89 -8.52
CA ARG A 91 5.36 -6.86 -8.83
C ARG A 91 4.27 -6.26 -9.69
N VAL A 92 3.70 -5.14 -9.23
CA VAL A 92 2.63 -4.44 -9.96
C VAL A 92 3.14 -3.94 -11.32
N SER A 93 4.39 -3.46 -11.37
CA SER A 93 5.03 -3.07 -12.63
C SER A 93 5.19 -4.25 -13.60
N GLY A 94 5.57 -5.44 -13.11
CA GLY A 94 5.62 -6.67 -13.89
C GLY A 94 4.28 -7.06 -14.49
N LEU A 95 3.21 -7.02 -13.70
CA LEU A 95 1.84 -7.27 -14.17
C LEU A 95 1.40 -6.24 -15.23
N LYS A 96 1.68 -4.95 -15.00
CA LYS A 96 1.40 -3.87 -15.97
C LYS A 96 2.17 -4.06 -17.28
N LYS A 97 3.42 -4.52 -17.22
CA LYS A 97 4.23 -4.82 -18.41
C LYS A 97 3.62 -5.95 -19.23
N GLN A 98 3.11 -7.00 -18.57
CA GLN A 98 2.41 -8.10 -19.25
C GLN A 98 1.13 -7.63 -19.97
N LEU A 99 0.39 -6.67 -19.41
CA LEU A 99 -0.77 -6.06 -20.09
C LEU A 99 -0.37 -5.31 -21.37
N GLY A 100 0.78 -4.64 -21.38
CA GLY A 100 1.26 -3.86 -22.52
C GLY A 100 1.62 -4.69 -23.76
N PHE A 101 1.89 -5.99 -23.61
CA PHE A 101 2.28 -6.87 -24.72
C PHE A 101 1.12 -7.43 -25.56
N GLY A 102 -0.13 -7.08 -25.25
CA GLY A 102 -1.30 -7.35 -26.11
C GLY A 102 -1.76 -8.82 -26.21
N ARG A 103 -1.00 -9.78 -25.68
CA ARG A 103 -1.42 -11.18 -25.50
C ARG A 103 -1.21 -11.60 -24.05
N GLN A 104 -2.25 -11.41 -23.24
CA GLN A 104 -2.26 -11.88 -21.86
C GLN A 104 -2.23 -13.42 -21.85
N ARG A 105 -1.48 -13.98 -20.91
CA ARG A 105 -1.53 -15.42 -20.59
C ARG A 105 -1.87 -15.56 -19.11
N PRO A 106 -2.72 -16.52 -18.73
CA PRO A 106 -2.98 -16.78 -17.33
C PRO A 106 -1.71 -17.31 -16.64
N GLY A 107 -1.60 -17.04 -15.34
CA GLY A 107 -0.61 -17.69 -14.48
C GLY A 107 -0.90 -19.17 -14.26
N ALA A 108 -0.05 -19.85 -13.48
CA ALA A 108 -0.28 -21.24 -13.08
C ALA A 108 -1.59 -21.43 -12.30
N ASP A 109 -2.05 -20.38 -11.61
CA ASP A 109 -3.32 -20.30 -10.90
C ASP A 109 -4.53 -19.98 -11.80
N GLY A 110 -4.34 -19.92 -13.12
CA GLY A 110 -5.42 -19.69 -14.09
C GLY A 110 -5.89 -18.23 -14.21
N GLN A 111 -5.37 -17.30 -13.40
CA GLN A 111 -5.79 -15.89 -13.44
C GLN A 111 -5.00 -15.08 -14.46
N TYR A 112 -5.71 -14.17 -15.14
CA TYR A 112 -5.11 -13.19 -16.03
C TYR A 112 -4.53 -11.99 -15.25
N PRO A 113 -3.44 -11.36 -15.72
CA PRO A 113 -2.82 -10.22 -15.04
C PRO A 113 -3.79 -9.07 -14.71
N GLU A 114 -4.76 -8.81 -15.59
CA GLU A 114 -5.79 -7.79 -15.38
C GLU A 114 -6.72 -8.11 -14.20
N GLN A 115 -7.10 -9.39 -14.05
CA GLN A 115 -7.92 -9.85 -12.93
C GLN A 115 -7.14 -9.71 -11.63
N THR A 116 -5.87 -10.15 -11.60
CA THR A 116 -4.99 -9.99 -10.45
C THR A 116 -4.81 -8.51 -10.06
N LEU A 117 -4.57 -7.62 -11.02
CA LEU A 117 -4.44 -6.18 -10.77
C LEU A 117 -5.71 -5.57 -10.19
N LYS A 118 -6.90 -5.99 -10.66
CA LYS A 118 -8.18 -5.53 -10.12
C LYS A 118 -8.37 -5.96 -8.67
N ILE A 119 -8.04 -7.21 -8.34
CA ILE A 119 -8.11 -7.73 -6.96
C ILE A 119 -7.11 -6.98 -6.07
N LEU A 120 -5.86 -6.85 -6.51
CA LEU A 120 -4.82 -6.11 -5.78
C LEU A 120 -5.21 -4.65 -5.55
N HIS A 121 -5.82 -3.98 -6.53
CA HIS A 121 -6.24 -2.59 -6.37
C HIS A 121 -7.21 -2.43 -5.20
N GLN A 122 -8.21 -3.33 -5.09
CA GLN A 122 -9.16 -3.29 -3.98
C GLN A 122 -8.47 -3.60 -2.65
N GLN A 123 -7.70 -4.68 -2.58
CA GLN A 123 -7.02 -5.09 -1.34
C GLN A 123 -6.02 -4.03 -0.84
N VAL A 124 -5.29 -3.37 -1.75
CA VAL A 124 -4.37 -2.27 -1.39
C VAL A 124 -5.13 -1.08 -0.85
N ARG A 125 -6.27 -0.72 -1.43
CA ARG A 125 -7.09 0.39 -0.91
C ARG A 125 -7.57 0.10 0.51
N ASP A 126 -8.08 -1.09 0.75
CA ASP A 126 -8.56 -1.51 2.06
C ASP A 126 -7.41 -1.52 3.08
N ALA A 127 -6.24 -2.03 2.70
CA ALA A 127 -5.05 -2.05 3.55
C ALA A 127 -4.52 -0.64 3.87
N LEU A 128 -4.55 0.28 2.90
CA LEU A 128 -4.15 1.68 3.13
C LEU A 128 -5.12 2.39 4.06
N SER A 129 -6.44 2.19 3.89
CA SER A 129 -7.43 2.72 4.81
C SER A 129 -7.20 2.24 6.24
N GLU A 130 -6.91 0.94 6.41
CA GLU A 130 -6.58 0.38 7.72
C GLU A 130 -5.24 0.92 8.27
N GLN A 131 -4.21 1.06 7.44
CA GLN A 131 -2.94 1.65 7.84
C GLN A 131 -3.13 3.07 8.39
N TYR A 132 -3.93 3.90 7.72
CA TYR A 132 -4.22 5.27 8.18
C TYR A 132 -5.02 5.27 9.49
N ARG A 133 -5.98 4.35 9.65
CA ARG A 133 -6.74 4.19 10.89
C ARG A 133 -5.81 3.81 12.05
N ILE A 134 -4.95 2.81 11.88
CA ILE A 134 -3.96 2.40 12.88
C ILE A 134 -3.04 3.57 13.25
N LEU A 135 -2.56 4.33 12.27
CA LEU A 135 -1.66 5.44 12.54
C LEU A 135 -2.33 6.56 13.35
N ASN A 136 -3.48 7.04 12.88
CA ASN A 136 -4.11 8.26 13.39
C ASN A 136 -4.99 8.02 14.61
N ASP A 137 -5.70 6.89 14.66
CA ASP A 137 -6.73 6.64 15.67
C ASP A 137 -6.22 5.77 16.83
N ASP A 138 -5.02 5.20 16.69
CA ASP A 138 -4.43 4.27 17.68
C ASP A 138 -2.98 4.63 18.04
N LEU A 139 -2.04 4.58 17.09
CA LEU A 139 -0.62 4.77 17.39
C LEU A 139 -0.28 6.20 17.84
N PHE A 140 -0.72 7.24 17.11
CA PHE A 140 -0.44 8.62 17.51
C PHE A 140 -1.07 8.99 18.87
N PRO A 141 -2.34 8.67 19.16
CA PRO A 141 -2.91 8.89 20.51
C PRO A 141 -2.18 8.11 21.62
N SER A 142 -1.82 6.86 21.35
CA SER A 142 -1.08 6.02 22.31
C SER A 142 0.32 6.61 22.59
N LEU A 143 1.03 7.05 21.55
CA LEU A 143 2.34 7.69 21.69
C LEU A 143 2.24 9.00 22.47
N ALA A 144 1.19 9.79 22.21
CA ALA A 144 0.96 11.04 22.92
C ALA A 144 0.71 10.84 24.41
N SER A 145 0.06 9.72 24.78
CA SER A 145 -0.16 9.31 26.19
C SER A 145 1.15 8.97 26.90
N GLU A 146 2.13 8.43 26.16
CA GLU A 146 3.51 8.18 26.62
C GLU A 146 4.43 9.41 26.48
N GLY A 147 3.87 10.59 26.17
CA GLY A 147 4.61 11.84 26.06
C GLY A 147 5.37 12.04 24.74
N ILE A 148 5.12 11.23 23.72
CA ILE A 148 5.70 11.37 22.37
C ILE A 148 4.63 11.92 21.43
N ARG A 149 4.80 13.15 20.93
CA ARG A 149 3.76 13.85 20.16
C ARG A 149 4.24 14.26 18.77
N PHE A 150 3.37 14.06 17.77
CA PHE A 150 3.57 14.57 16.42
C PHE A 150 2.58 15.70 16.17
N LEU A 151 3.05 16.94 16.28
CA LEU A 151 2.19 18.12 16.32
C LEU A 151 1.68 18.48 14.93
N ALA A 152 0.36 18.42 14.74
CA ALA A 152 -0.27 18.88 13.53
C ALA A 152 -0.24 20.42 13.46
N ARG A 153 -0.23 20.95 12.23
CA ARG A 153 -0.10 22.41 11.99
C ARG A 153 -1.16 23.25 12.73
N HIS A 154 -2.37 22.73 12.87
CA HIS A 154 -3.46 23.44 13.55
C HIS A 154 -3.29 23.51 15.07
N GLU A 155 -2.36 22.74 15.63
CA GLU A 155 -2.05 22.69 17.07
C GLU A 155 -0.87 23.61 17.43
N TRP A 156 -0.24 24.28 16.45
CA TRP A 156 0.93 25.10 16.70
C TRP A 156 0.55 26.39 17.45
N ASN A 157 1.16 26.58 18.62
CA ASN A 157 1.12 27.85 19.34
C ASN A 157 2.05 28.89 18.69
N ASP A 158 1.99 30.15 19.14
CA ASP A 158 2.75 31.22 18.48
C ASP A 158 4.26 31.04 18.61
N ALA A 159 4.76 30.56 19.75
CA ALA A 159 6.17 30.25 19.93
C ALA A 159 6.66 29.16 18.95
N LEU A 160 5.86 28.12 18.72
CA LEU A 160 6.18 27.06 17.77
C LEU A 160 6.11 27.56 16.34
N LYS A 161 5.13 28.42 15.99
CA LYS A 161 5.06 29.05 14.66
C LYS A 161 6.31 29.88 14.38
N ASP A 162 6.75 30.69 15.33
CA ASP A 162 7.96 31.52 15.18
C ASP A 162 9.18 30.62 14.99
N TRP A 163 9.34 29.58 15.82
CA TRP A 163 10.43 28.62 15.68
C TRP A 163 10.39 27.85 14.35
N THR A 164 9.23 27.39 13.89
CA THR A 164 9.12 26.69 12.60
C THR A 164 9.37 27.61 11.42
N ARG A 165 9.01 28.90 11.53
CA ARG A 165 9.33 29.93 10.53
C ARG A 165 10.84 30.13 10.46
N ASP A 166 11.51 30.29 11.59
CA ASP A 166 12.97 30.42 11.65
C ASP A 166 13.66 29.17 11.09
N TYR A 167 13.19 27.97 11.46
CA TYR A 167 13.70 26.72 10.89
C TYR A 167 13.53 26.70 9.36
N PHE A 168 12.37 27.12 8.85
CA PHE A 168 12.13 27.18 7.41
C PHE A 168 13.13 28.09 6.69
N PHE A 169 13.33 29.32 7.16
CA PHE A 169 14.25 30.26 6.51
C PHE A 169 15.73 29.88 6.66
N ASN A 170 16.12 29.33 7.81
CA ASN A 170 17.52 29.03 8.11
C ASN A 170 17.97 27.66 7.58
N GLU A 171 17.07 26.66 7.55
CA GLU A 171 17.42 25.28 7.20
C GLU A 171 16.80 24.84 5.86
N VAL A 172 15.54 25.20 5.58
CA VAL A 172 14.81 24.69 4.40
C VAL A 172 15.10 25.52 3.15
N VAL A 173 14.95 26.84 3.22
CA VAL A 173 15.16 27.75 2.07
C VAL A 173 16.54 27.56 1.42
N PRO A 174 17.66 27.43 2.17
CA PRO A 174 18.99 27.32 1.57
C PRO A 174 19.22 26.03 0.74
N VAL A 175 18.42 24.99 0.97
CA VAL A 175 18.61 23.66 0.35
C VAL A 175 17.49 23.24 -0.60
N VAL A 176 16.49 24.11 -0.80
CA VAL A 176 15.33 23.84 -1.64
C VAL A 176 15.30 24.80 -2.82
N SER A 177 15.23 24.22 -4.02
CA SER A 177 15.01 24.97 -5.26
C SER A 177 13.64 24.61 -5.84
N PRO A 178 12.69 25.56 -5.88
CA PRO A 178 11.44 25.40 -6.61
C PRO A 178 11.66 25.22 -8.11
N LEU A 179 10.77 24.47 -8.74
CA LEU A 179 10.76 24.22 -10.18
C LEU A 179 9.46 24.76 -10.76
N GLY A 180 9.52 25.82 -11.57
CA GLY A 180 8.37 26.29 -12.34
C GLY A 180 7.96 25.24 -13.38
N LEU A 181 6.67 25.04 -13.55
CA LEU A 181 6.12 24.22 -14.64
C LEU A 181 5.59 25.15 -15.73
N ASP A 182 6.05 24.93 -16.95
CA ASP A 182 5.49 25.58 -18.13
C ASP A 182 5.13 24.53 -19.20
N PRO A 183 4.18 24.83 -20.10
CA PRO A 183 3.77 23.89 -21.14
C PRO A 183 4.83 23.63 -22.22
N ALA A 184 5.87 24.46 -22.30
CA ALA A 184 6.90 24.39 -23.34
C ALA A 184 7.99 23.37 -23.00
N HIS A 185 8.13 22.98 -21.73
CA HIS A 185 9.11 22.01 -21.27
C HIS A 185 8.46 20.72 -20.77
N PRO A 186 9.15 19.57 -20.91
CA PRO A 186 8.65 18.32 -20.36
C PRO A 186 8.59 18.37 -18.83
N PHE A 187 7.65 17.62 -18.25
CA PHE A 187 7.53 17.49 -16.80
C PHE A 187 8.86 17.05 -16.17
N PRO A 188 9.34 17.71 -15.11
CA PRO A 188 10.68 17.46 -14.57
C PRO A 188 10.83 16.04 -14.04
N ARG A 189 12.03 15.48 -14.21
CA ARG A 189 12.33 14.14 -13.68
C ARG A 189 12.55 14.20 -12.17
N LEU A 190 11.47 13.97 -11.42
CA LEU A 190 11.52 13.90 -9.96
C LEU A 190 12.30 12.68 -9.46
N VAL A 191 12.87 12.79 -8.26
CA VAL A 191 13.56 11.71 -7.57
C VAL A 191 12.55 10.64 -7.15
N ASN A 192 12.85 9.36 -7.41
CA ASN A 192 11.93 8.26 -7.09
C ASN A 192 11.63 8.21 -5.58
N LYS A 193 10.36 8.09 -5.18
CA LYS A 193 9.88 8.08 -3.79
C LYS A 193 10.20 9.35 -3.00
N SER A 194 10.55 10.47 -3.64
CA SER A 194 10.64 11.77 -2.95
C SER A 194 9.26 12.36 -2.73
N LEU A 195 9.07 13.01 -1.57
CA LEU A 195 7.91 13.85 -1.33
C LEU A 195 8.13 15.18 -2.07
N ASN A 196 7.10 15.62 -2.78
CA ASN A 196 7.10 16.89 -3.50
C ASN A 196 5.76 17.60 -3.23
N PHE A 197 5.75 18.91 -3.41
CA PHE A 197 4.55 19.73 -3.39
C PHE A 197 4.30 20.24 -4.80
N ILE A 198 3.07 20.15 -5.29
CA ILE A 198 2.64 20.86 -6.50
C ILE A 198 1.77 22.04 -6.07
N LEU A 199 2.06 23.20 -6.63
CA LEU A 199 1.44 24.46 -6.27
C LEU A 199 0.77 25.10 -7.47
N SER A 200 -0.41 25.67 -7.25
CA SER A 200 -1.06 26.61 -8.16
C SER A 200 -0.67 28.03 -7.75
N LEU A 201 -0.17 28.81 -8.69
CA LEU A 201 0.32 30.18 -8.47
C LEU A 201 -0.54 31.17 -9.25
N ASP A 202 -0.82 32.32 -8.64
CA ASP A 202 -1.44 33.48 -9.30
C ASP A 202 -0.51 34.70 -9.21
N GLY A 203 -0.51 35.53 -10.25
CA GLY A 203 0.33 36.72 -10.36
C GLY A 203 1.55 36.53 -11.27
N LYS A 204 2.50 37.46 -11.15
CA LYS A 204 3.70 37.51 -11.99
C LYS A 204 4.95 37.47 -11.13
N ASP A 205 5.92 36.67 -11.56
CA ASP A 205 7.21 36.64 -10.88
C ASP A 205 7.97 37.97 -11.10
N ALA A 206 9.14 38.08 -10.46
CA ALA A 206 10.02 39.25 -10.60
C ALA A 206 10.46 39.54 -12.06
N PHE A 207 10.25 38.61 -12.99
CA PHE A 207 10.56 38.72 -14.42
C PHE A 207 9.31 38.93 -15.29
N GLY A 208 8.13 39.10 -14.68
CA GLY A 208 6.87 39.32 -15.38
C GLY A 208 6.26 38.05 -15.99
N ARG A 209 6.77 36.87 -15.65
CA ARG A 209 6.27 35.58 -16.15
C ARG A 209 5.08 35.14 -15.33
N ASP A 210 4.08 34.62 -16.04
CA ASP A 210 2.92 33.96 -15.49
C ASP A 210 3.16 32.44 -15.56
N SER A 211 3.63 31.88 -14.46
CA SER A 211 3.84 30.43 -14.32
C SER A 211 2.82 29.92 -13.32
N GLY A 212 1.65 29.52 -13.83
CA GLY A 212 0.52 29.10 -12.99
C GLY A 212 0.74 27.84 -12.16
N LEU A 213 1.84 27.10 -12.37
CA LEU A 213 2.17 25.89 -11.61
C LEU A 213 3.66 25.84 -11.23
N ALA A 214 3.93 25.29 -10.04
CA ALA A 214 5.29 25.02 -9.58
C ALA A 214 5.38 23.72 -8.78
N ILE A 215 6.58 23.15 -8.69
CA ILE A 215 6.91 22.02 -7.84
C ILE A 215 7.96 22.43 -6.82
N VAL A 216 7.74 22.10 -5.55
CA VAL A 216 8.73 22.25 -4.49
C VAL A 216 9.08 20.86 -3.94
N PRO A 217 10.31 20.35 -4.18
CA PRO A 217 10.72 19.07 -3.62
C PRO A 217 11.03 19.20 -2.12
N ALA A 218 10.57 18.25 -1.31
CA ALA A 218 11.02 18.17 0.08
C ALA A 218 12.47 17.66 0.12
N PRO A 219 13.42 18.39 0.75
CA PRO A 219 14.83 18.05 0.71
C PRO A 219 15.11 16.78 1.51
N ARG A 220 15.92 15.87 0.96
CA ARG A 220 16.36 14.65 1.65
C ARG A 220 17.54 14.86 2.59
N SER A 221 18.21 16.01 2.49
CA SER A 221 19.30 16.41 3.38
C SER A 221 18.81 16.75 4.78
N LEU A 222 17.51 17.06 4.94
CA LEU A 222 16.90 17.38 6.23
C LEU A 222 16.11 16.19 6.78
N PRO A 223 16.04 16.04 8.11
CA PRO A 223 15.23 14.99 8.73
C PRO A 223 13.74 15.23 8.47
N ARG A 224 12.99 14.17 8.16
CA ARG A 224 11.53 14.25 7.94
C ARG A 224 10.75 14.58 9.22
N LEU A 225 11.30 14.18 10.36
CA LEU A 225 10.79 14.42 11.70
C LEU A 225 11.79 15.31 12.42
N ILE A 226 11.34 16.50 12.82
CA ILE A 226 12.18 17.49 13.48
C ILE A 226 11.72 17.56 14.92
N LYS A 227 12.64 17.29 15.86
CA LYS A 227 12.36 17.39 17.29
C LYS A 227 12.29 18.87 17.69
N VAL A 228 11.22 19.25 18.36
CA VAL A 228 11.03 20.61 18.89
C VAL A 228 11.94 20.80 20.11
N PRO A 229 12.69 21.90 20.21
CA PRO A 229 13.51 22.20 21.38
C PRO A 229 12.68 22.34 22.65
N ARG A 230 13.25 21.94 23.80
CA ARG A 230 12.56 21.97 25.09
C ARG A 230 12.27 23.38 25.57
N GLU A 231 13.00 24.36 25.07
CA GLU A 231 12.81 25.79 25.33
C GLU A 231 11.49 26.29 24.73
N ILE A 232 11.00 25.65 23.65
CA ILE A 232 9.74 25.98 22.99
C ILE A 232 8.59 25.16 23.60
N LEU A 233 8.80 23.85 23.80
CA LEU A 233 7.85 22.95 24.42
C LEU A 233 8.57 22.06 25.47
N PRO A 234 8.44 22.36 26.77
CA PRO A 234 9.22 21.69 27.81
C PRO A 234 8.77 20.25 28.09
N ASP A 235 7.49 19.96 27.87
CA ASP A 235 6.86 18.70 28.28
C ASP A 235 6.83 17.66 27.16
N GLY A 236 7.50 16.53 27.41
CA GLY A 236 7.53 15.38 26.49
C GLY A 236 8.46 15.56 25.30
N ASP A 237 8.41 14.59 24.39
CA ASP A 237 9.14 14.59 23.13
C ASP A 237 8.18 15.00 22.00
N ASN A 238 8.29 16.26 21.60
CA ASN A 238 7.43 16.85 20.57
C ASN A 238 8.16 16.91 19.23
N PHE A 239 7.47 16.52 18.16
CA PHE A 239 8.01 16.48 16.80
C PHE A 239 7.08 17.20 15.84
N VAL A 240 7.67 17.86 14.83
CA VAL A 240 6.95 18.37 13.67
C VAL A 240 7.45 17.68 12.41
N PHE A 241 6.56 17.47 11.45
CA PHE A 241 6.97 16.96 10.13
C PHE A 241 7.57 18.10 9.30
N LEU A 242 8.68 17.81 8.62
CA LEU A 242 9.28 18.72 7.63
C LEU A 242 8.25 19.13 6.56
N SER A 243 7.36 18.21 6.17
CA SER A 243 6.29 18.50 5.22
C SER A 243 5.31 19.54 5.75
N SER A 244 5.00 19.54 7.04
CA SER A 244 4.16 20.55 7.66
C SER A 244 4.84 21.92 7.69
N VAL A 245 6.15 21.96 7.96
CA VAL A 245 6.94 23.20 7.92
C VAL A 245 6.98 23.77 6.51
N ILE A 246 7.30 22.96 5.49
CA ILE A 246 7.28 23.41 4.09
C ILE A 246 5.89 23.90 3.71
N HIS A 247 4.84 23.09 3.94
CA HIS A 247 3.48 23.48 3.60
C HIS A 247 3.02 24.77 4.29
N ALA A 248 3.54 25.09 5.47
CA ALA A 248 3.17 26.31 6.19
C ALA A 248 3.73 27.59 5.57
N TYR A 249 4.91 27.51 4.93
CA TYR A 249 5.67 28.67 4.48
C TYR A 249 6.11 28.59 3.00
N VAL A 250 5.58 27.63 2.23
CA VAL A 250 6.00 27.41 0.83
C VAL A 250 5.78 28.64 -0.06
N GLU A 251 4.87 29.54 0.30
CA GLU A 251 4.62 30.81 -0.39
C GLU A 251 5.85 31.73 -0.41
N GLU A 252 6.70 31.66 0.61
CA GLU A 252 7.93 32.47 0.72
C GLU A 252 8.93 32.19 -0.42
N PHE A 253 8.79 31.08 -1.13
CA PHE A 253 9.58 30.77 -2.32
C PHE A 253 9.19 31.57 -3.56
N PHE A 254 8.02 32.21 -3.56
CA PHE A 254 7.40 32.82 -4.76
C PHE A 254 7.08 34.30 -4.55
N PRO A 255 8.10 35.17 -4.35
CA PRO A 255 7.87 36.59 -4.14
C PRO A 255 7.19 37.24 -5.35
N GLY A 256 6.11 38.00 -5.10
CA GLY A 256 5.30 38.65 -6.14
C GLY A 256 4.17 37.79 -6.71
N MET A 257 4.09 36.53 -6.27
CA MET A 257 3.00 35.60 -6.60
C MET A 257 2.27 35.16 -5.34
N SER A 258 1.04 34.69 -5.48
CA SER A 258 0.25 34.12 -4.40
C SER A 258 0.01 32.65 -4.65
N VAL A 259 0.19 31.82 -3.62
CA VAL A 259 -0.09 30.39 -3.68
C VAL A 259 -1.59 30.17 -3.42
N THR A 260 -2.32 29.66 -4.42
CA THR A 260 -3.76 29.38 -4.29
C THR A 260 -4.04 27.95 -3.82
N GLU A 261 -3.21 27.00 -4.24
CA GLU A 261 -3.31 25.59 -3.86
C GLU A 261 -1.92 25.00 -3.60
N CYS A 262 -1.85 24.03 -2.68
CA CYS A 262 -0.63 23.31 -2.36
C CYS A 262 -0.95 21.86 -2.02
N HIS A 263 -0.48 20.92 -2.84
CA HIS A 263 -0.78 19.50 -2.69
C HIS A 263 0.50 18.67 -2.60
N GLN A 264 0.54 17.78 -1.62
CA GLN A 264 1.61 16.81 -1.46
C GLN A 264 1.45 15.65 -2.44
N PHE A 265 2.53 15.24 -3.08
CA PHE A 265 2.55 14.06 -3.92
C PHE A 265 3.91 13.35 -3.88
N ARG A 266 3.87 12.07 -4.21
CA ARG A 266 5.05 11.20 -4.31
C ARG A 266 4.85 10.27 -5.50
N VAL A 267 5.91 10.08 -6.28
CA VAL A 267 5.89 9.16 -7.41
C VAL A 267 6.80 7.99 -7.12
N THR A 268 6.28 6.79 -7.35
CA THR A 268 7.04 5.54 -7.30
C THR A 268 7.20 5.03 -8.74
N ARG A 269 8.45 4.86 -9.17
CA ARG A 269 8.81 4.33 -10.49
C ARG A 269 9.15 2.85 -10.38
N ASN A 270 8.86 2.10 -11.42
CA ASN A 270 9.24 0.70 -11.49
C ASN A 270 10.76 0.53 -11.34
N SER A 271 11.17 -0.59 -10.76
CA SER A 271 12.56 -1.02 -10.82
C SER A 271 12.85 -1.51 -12.24
N ASP A 272 13.92 -1.00 -12.87
CA ASP A 272 14.43 -1.51 -14.14
C ASP A 272 15.00 -2.91 -13.91
N LEU A 273 14.12 -3.90 -13.89
CA LEU A 273 14.51 -5.31 -13.84
C LEU A 273 14.79 -5.77 -15.27
N GLU A 274 16.03 -5.59 -15.71
CA GLU A 274 16.60 -6.46 -16.74
C GLU A 274 16.89 -7.81 -16.07
N MET A 275 15.92 -8.73 -16.11
CA MET A 275 16.24 -10.13 -15.86
C MET A 275 16.96 -10.66 -17.11
N SER A 276 18.28 -10.84 -17.02
CA SER A 276 18.98 -11.79 -17.86
C SER A 276 18.37 -13.16 -17.58
N ASN A 277 17.68 -13.73 -18.58
CA ASN A 277 17.14 -15.08 -18.48
C ASN A 277 18.26 -16.05 -18.05
N VAL A 278 18.05 -16.73 -16.93
CA VAL A 278 18.73 -18.00 -16.60
C VAL A 278 17.77 -19.12 -16.92
#